data_AF-A0A923XX12-F1
#
_entry.id   AF-A0A923XX12-F1
#
_cell.length_a   1.000
_cell.length_b   1.000
_cell.length_c   1.000
_cell.angle_alpha   90.00
_cell.angle_beta   90.00
_cell.angle_gamma   90.00
#
_symmetry.space_group_name_H-M   'P 1'
#
loop_
_entity.id
_entity.type
_entity.pdbx_description
1 polymer ?
#
loop_
_entity_poly.entity_id
_entity_poly.type
_entity_poly.pdbx_seq_one_letter_code
_entity_poly.pdbx_strand_id
1 'polypeptide(L)'
;MDWNTEGTWVTFAGGSLAAGAEVVFVTRGDDGWLIATDRTPFHPASLSWPDQPGDRGWMTLADGRRVAVTDSREALWNATTGALADASDKRGDPNISAVVLHGVDGGPPAVGERVTLDVDRDYRDALSLQHTGVHLAALALNHCAGRFWTKDPDDPDTLGVPNLDKAAVTA
;
A
#
# COMPACT_ATOMS: atom_id res chain seq x y z
N MET A 1 26.98 -8.47 -4.50
CA MET A 1 25.55 -8.83 -4.40
C MET A 1 24.86 -8.01 -5.45
N ASP A 2 24.33 -8.63 -6.48
CA ASP A 2 23.45 -7.96 -7.43
C ASP A 2 22.14 -7.73 -6.68
N TRP A 3 21.87 -6.47 -6.36
CA TRP A 3 20.61 -6.11 -5.72
C TRP A 3 19.50 -6.08 -6.76
N ASN A 4 18.33 -6.60 -6.41
CA ASN A 4 17.16 -6.50 -7.26
C ASN A 4 16.70 -5.03 -7.35
N THR A 5 16.79 -4.42 -8.53
CA THR A 5 16.33 -3.05 -8.81
C THR A 5 14.88 -2.99 -9.31
N GLU A 6 14.19 -4.12 -9.47
CA GLU A 6 12.83 -4.15 -10.03
C GLU A 6 11.74 -3.69 -9.04
N GLY A 7 12.10 -3.47 -7.77
CA GLY A 7 11.14 -3.08 -6.73
C GLY A 7 10.30 -4.26 -6.22
N THR A 8 9.28 -3.98 -5.41
CA THR A 8 8.40 -5.02 -4.87
C THR A 8 7.24 -5.32 -5.83
N TRP A 9 7.05 -6.59 -6.20
CA TRP A 9 5.87 -7.04 -6.94
C TRP A 9 4.66 -7.22 -6.02
N VAL A 10 3.63 -6.39 -6.18
CA VAL A 10 2.43 -6.40 -5.34
C VAL A 10 1.33 -7.27 -5.99
N THR A 11 0.89 -8.31 -5.28
CA THR A 11 -0.11 -9.30 -5.77
C THR A 11 -1.53 -9.07 -5.24
N PHE A 12 -1.72 -8.06 -4.39
CA PHE A 12 -3.01 -7.73 -3.77
C PHE A 12 -4.17 -7.69 -4.78
N ALA A 13 -4.01 -7.00 -5.90
CA ALA A 13 -5.09 -6.80 -6.88
C ALA A 13 -5.62 -8.13 -7.47
N GLY A 14 -4.83 -9.20 -7.42
CA GLY A 14 -5.26 -10.56 -7.81
C GLY A 14 -5.99 -11.33 -6.70
N GLY A 15 -6.26 -10.71 -5.54
CA GLY A 15 -6.91 -11.33 -4.39
C GLY A 15 -6.01 -12.24 -3.56
N SER A 16 -4.69 -12.20 -3.76
CA SER A 16 -3.75 -13.00 -2.98
C SER A 16 -3.74 -12.58 -1.52
N LEU A 17 -3.79 -13.56 -0.61
CA LEU A 17 -3.68 -13.34 0.84
C LEU A 17 -2.42 -13.96 1.43
N ALA A 18 -1.68 -14.75 0.65
CA ALA A 18 -0.46 -15.37 1.09
C ALA A 18 0.58 -15.45 -0.03
N ALA A 19 1.85 -15.30 0.31
CA ALA A 19 2.95 -15.51 -0.63
C ALA A 19 4.23 -15.95 0.09
N GLY A 20 4.99 -16.84 -0.54
CA GLY A 20 6.41 -16.99 -0.23
C GLY A 20 7.20 -15.87 -0.91
N ALA A 21 8.11 -15.23 -0.18
CA ALA A 21 8.88 -14.09 -0.65
C ALA A 21 10.31 -14.13 -0.13
N GLU A 22 11.21 -13.41 -0.79
CA GLU A 22 12.59 -13.20 -0.36
C GLU A 22 12.75 -11.80 0.23
N VAL A 23 13.44 -11.70 1.36
CA VAL A 23 13.74 -10.42 2.02
C VAL A 23 14.81 -9.69 1.23
N VAL A 24 14.50 -8.50 0.72
CA VAL A 24 15.45 -7.71 -0.09
C VAL A 24 16.06 -6.56 0.70
N PHE A 25 15.38 -6.09 1.75
CA PHE A 25 15.82 -4.95 2.53
C PHE A 25 15.28 -5.01 3.95
N VAL A 26 16.10 -4.61 4.91
CA VAL A 26 15.76 -4.52 6.34
C VAL A 26 16.36 -3.24 6.90
N THR A 27 15.56 -2.44 7.58
CA THR A 27 16.03 -1.26 8.33
C THR A 27 15.26 -1.09 9.63
N ARG A 28 15.81 -0.30 10.55
CA ARG A 28 15.11 0.07 11.78
C ARG A 28 14.12 1.20 11.48
N GLY A 29 12.85 1.01 11.86
CA GLY A 29 11.86 2.09 11.96
C GLY A 29 11.74 2.58 13.40
N ASP A 30 10.80 3.49 13.67
CA ASP A 30 10.57 4.00 15.02
C ASP A 30 10.03 2.90 15.95
N ASP A 31 8.98 2.20 15.51
CA ASP A 31 8.24 1.21 16.32
C ASP A 31 8.66 -0.25 16.08
N GLY A 32 9.77 -0.49 15.39
CA GLY A 32 10.25 -1.84 15.11
C GLY A 32 11.13 -1.93 13.89
N TRP A 33 10.98 -3.00 13.12
CA TRP A 33 11.72 -3.20 11.88
C TRP A 33 10.84 -2.92 10.67
N LEU A 34 11.45 -2.37 9.63
CA LEU A 34 10.85 -2.17 8.33
C LEU A 34 11.51 -3.14 7.36
N ILE A 35 10.70 -4.00 6.73
CA ILE A 35 11.20 -5.08 5.89
C ILE A 35 10.55 -4.98 4.51
N ALA A 36 11.37 -4.95 3.46
CA ALA A 36 10.87 -5.13 2.10
C ALA A 36 11.19 -6.53 1.59
N THR A 37 10.28 -7.06 0.79
CA THR A 37 10.42 -8.32 0.08
C THR A 37 10.33 -8.10 -1.44
N ASP A 38 10.81 -9.07 -2.22
CA ASP A 38 10.70 -9.07 -3.68
C ASP A 38 9.23 -9.06 -4.17
N ARG A 39 8.33 -9.64 -3.38
CA ARG A 39 6.88 -9.63 -3.62
C ARG A 39 6.07 -9.62 -2.33
N THR A 40 4.84 -9.15 -2.42
CA THR A 40 3.92 -9.15 -1.28
C THR A 40 2.44 -9.31 -1.68
N PRO A 41 1.62 -10.02 -0.87
CA PRO A 41 0.16 -10.01 -0.98
C PRO A 41 -0.48 -8.81 -0.25
N PHE A 42 0.28 -8.08 0.55
CA PHE A 42 -0.21 -6.96 1.36
C PHE A 42 -0.56 -5.78 0.45
N HIS A 43 -1.68 -5.12 0.76
CA HIS A 43 -2.04 -3.83 0.16
C HIS A 43 -1.29 -2.75 0.92
N PRO A 44 -0.35 -2.03 0.29
CA PRO A 44 0.36 -0.97 0.98
C PRO A 44 -0.49 0.29 1.09
N ALA A 45 -0.34 1.03 2.19
CA ALA A 45 -0.73 2.44 2.21
C ALA A 45 0.11 3.17 1.15
N SER A 46 -0.54 4.01 0.32
CA SER A 46 0.19 4.70 -0.74
C SER A 46 1.11 5.78 -0.16
N LEU A 47 2.30 5.90 -0.76
CA LEU A 47 3.26 6.95 -0.43
C LEU A 47 2.73 8.33 -0.84
N SER A 48 2.06 8.40 -1.99
CA SER A 48 1.60 9.65 -2.58
C SER A 48 0.22 10.07 -2.09
N TRP A 49 -0.61 9.11 -1.67
CA TRP A 49 -2.00 9.36 -1.27
C TRP A 49 -2.44 8.39 -0.15
N PRO A 50 -2.07 8.65 1.12
CA PRO A 50 -2.27 7.70 2.22
C PRO A 50 -3.70 7.75 2.79
N ASP A 51 -4.71 7.67 1.94
CA ASP A 51 -6.14 7.75 2.30
C ASP A 51 -6.69 6.43 2.86
N GLN A 52 -6.13 5.30 2.43
CA GLN A 52 -6.44 3.98 2.97
C GLN A 52 -5.24 3.43 3.76
N PRO A 53 -5.45 2.92 5.00
CA PRO A 53 -4.42 2.19 5.72
C PRO A 53 -3.93 0.97 4.94
N GLY A 54 -2.65 0.67 5.12
CA GLY A 54 -2.08 -0.56 4.64
C GLY A 54 -2.61 -1.77 5.40
N ASP A 55 -2.41 -2.93 4.81
CA ASP A 55 -2.67 -4.19 5.46
C ASP A 55 -1.81 -4.43 6.70
N ARG A 56 -2.32 -5.36 7.48
CA ARG A 56 -1.60 -6.03 8.55
C ARG A 56 -1.72 -7.55 8.39
N GLY A 57 -0.96 -8.28 9.16
CA GLY A 57 -0.97 -9.73 9.12
C GLY A 57 0.26 -10.30 9.79
N TRP A 58 0.89 -11.27 9.14
CA TRP A 58 2.01 -12.00 9.72
C TRP A 58 3.09 -12.30 8.69
N MET A 59 4.31 -12.41 9.21
CA MET A 59 5.46 -12.95 8.50
C MET A 59 5.97 -14.17 9.26
N THR A 60 6.03 -15.31 8.59
CA THR A 60 6.65 -16.54 9.11
C THR A 60 8.07 -16.61 8.59
N LEU A 61 9.04 -16.61 9.51
CA LEU A 61 10.48 -16.62 9.23
C LEU A 61 10.96 -18.04 8.91
N ALA A 62 12.21 -18.18 8.44
CA ALA A 62 12.76 -19.49 8.08
C ALA A 62 12.92 -20.44 9.29
N ASP A 63 13.06 -19.89 10.50
CA ASP A 63 13.09 -20.65 11.75
C ASP A 63 11.69 -21.09 12.26
N GLY A 64 10.62 -20.76 11.51
CA GLY A 64 9.24 -21.06 11.84
C GLY A 64 8.60 -20.07 12.82
N ARG A 65 9.34 -19.09 13.33
CA ARG A 65 8.78 -18.02 14.17
C ARG A 65 7.85 -17.15 13.33
N ARG A 66 6.71 -16.80 13.91
CA ARG A 66 5.73 -15.90 13.30
C ARG A 66 5.76 -14.55 14.00
N VAL A 67 6.02 -13.50 13.24
CA VAL A 67 6.05 -12.11 13.72
C VAL A 67 4.86 -11.34 13.13
N ALA A 68 4.35 -10.38 13.89
CA ALA A 68 3.24 -9.56 13.44
C ALA A 68 3.74 -8.51 12.44
N VAL A 69 3.03 -8.39 11.31
CA VAL A 69 3.15 -7.24 10.42
C VAL A 69 2.07 -6.26 10.85
N THR A 70 2.47 -5.13 11.44
CA THR A 70 1.57 -4.13 12.02
C THR A 70 0.97 -3.20 10.98
N ASP A 71 1.73 -2.94 9.92
CA ASP A 71 1.35 -2.12 8.79
C ASP A 71 2.18 -2.47 7.56
N SER A 72 1.67 -2.09 6.38
CA SER A 72 2.43 -2.13 5.13
C SER A 72 2.29 -0.83 4.36
N ARG A 73 3.38 -0.27 3.84
CA ARG A 73 3.37 1.03 3.15
C ARG A 73 4.30 1.06 1.95
N GLU A 74 3.95 1.83 0.94
CA GLU A 74 4.84 2.11 -0.18
C GLU A 74 6.00 2.98 0.32
N ALA A 75 7.19 2.72 -0.21
CA ALA A 75 8.36 3.54 0.00
C ALA A 75 9.24 3.52 -1.24
N LEU A 76 10.28 4.35 -1.21
CA LEU A 76 11.32 4.36 -2.21
C LEU A 76 12.61 3.87 -1.57
N TRP A 77 13.33 3.03 -2.30
CA TRP A 77 14.61 2.50 -1.87
C TRP A 77 15.67 2.81 -2.91
N ASN A 78 16.83 3.28 -2.46
CA ASN A 78 17.97 3.58 -3.31
C ASN A 78 19.03 2.47 -3.20
N ALA A 79 19.26 1.75 -4.28
CA ALA A 79 20.19 0.63 -4.34
C ALA A 79 21.67 1.03 -4.16
N THR A 80 22.01 2.28 -4.49
CA THR A 80 23.38 2.80 -4.36
C THR A 80 23.70 3.14 -2.91
N THR A 81 22.77 3.75 -2.19
CA THR A 81 22.98 4.13 -0.78
C THR A 81 22.56 3.03 0.19
N GLY A 82 21.73 2.08 -0.25
CA GLY A 82 21.13 1.06 0.60
C GLY A 82 20.11 1.63 1.58
N ALA A 83 19.58 2.84 1.34
CA ALA A 83 18.69 3.55 2.25
C ALA A 83 17.33 3.85 1.61
N LEU A 84 16.36 4.22 2.44
CA LEU A 84 15.10 4.78 1.97
C LEU A 84 15.35 6.16 1.34
N ALA A 85 14.70 6.42 0.22
CA ALA A 85 14.80 7.66 -0.53
C ALA A 85 13.54 8.53 -0.35
N ASP A 86 13.66 9.83 -0.62
CA ASP A 86 12.53 10.74 -0.62
C ASP A 86 11.74 10.66 -1.95
N ALA A 87 10.46 11.05 -1.91
CA ALA A 87 9.64 11.18 -3.11
C ALA A 87 10.26 12.10 -4.17
N SER A 88 11.01 13.13 -3.76
CA SER A 88 11.75 14.01 -4.68
C SER A 88 12.84 13.29 -5.47
N ASP A 89 13.42 12.23 -4.89
CA ASP A 89 14.61 11.57 -5.43
C ASP A 89 14.28 10.67 -6.62
N LYS A 90 13.04 10.16 -6.70
CA LYS A 90 12.61 9.20 -7.75
C LYS A 90 12.75 9.74 -9.17
N ARG A 91 12.78 11.06 -9.38
CA ARG A 91 12.75 11.65 -10.74
C ARG A 91 14.05 11.36 -11.50
N GLY A 92 14.01 10.27 -12.28
CA GLY A 92 15.03 9.94 -13.27
C GLY A 92 16.24 9.15 -12.74
N ASP A 93 16.26 8.78 -11.46
CA ASP A 93 17.32 7.92 -10.90
C ASP A 93 16.99 6.44 -11.14
N PRO A 94 17.76 5.71 -11.96
CA PRO A 94 17.52 4.28 -12.20
C PRO A 94 17.84 3.39 -10.99
N ASN A 95 18.48 3.93 -9.94
CA ASN A 95 18.80 3.20 -8.71
C ASN A 95 17.69 3.31 -7.66
N ILE A 96 16.61 4.04 -7.94
CA ILE A 96 15.48 4.22 -7.04
C ILE A 96 14.31 3.37 -7.50
N SER A 97 13.91 2.45 -6.63
CA SER A 97 12.83 1.50 -6.89
C SER A 97 11.71 1.69 -5.88
N ALA A 98 10.47 1.46 -6.32
CA ALA A 98 9.32 1.41 -5.43
C ALA A 98 9.33 0.07 -4.68
N VAL A 99 9.23 0.12 -3.37
CA VAL A 99 9.20 -1.06 -2.49
C VAL A 99 7.99 -0.98 -1.56
N VAL A 100 7.60 -2.12 -1.01
CA VAL A 100 6.63 -2.18 0.10
C VAL A 100 7.39 -2.51 1.38
N LEU A 101 7.28 -1.63 2.37
CA LEU A 101 7.79 -1.86 3.71
C LEU A 101 6.70 -2.49 4.57
N HIS A 102 7.05 -3.58 5.25
CA HIS A 102 6.25 -4.23 6.27
C HIS A 102 6.82 -3.82 7.64
N GLY A 103 6.02 -3.12 8.45
CA GLY A 103 6.35 -2.83 9.84
C GLY A 103 6.19 -4.09 10.67
N VAL A 104 7.24 -4.48 11.41
CA VAL A 104 7.26 -5.72 12.18
C VAL A 104 7.68 -5.47 13.63
N ASP A 105 6.87 -6.01 14.54
CA ASP A 105 7.17 -6.12 15.96
C ASP A 105 7.81 -7.50 16.24
N GLY A 106 9.14 -7.51 16.44
CA GLY A 106 9.93 -8.72 16.58
C GLY A 106 11.35 -8.57 16.04
N GLY A 107 12.13 -9.64 16.08
CA GLY A 107 13.45 -9.65 15.43
C GLY A 107 13.31 -9.84 13.91
N PRO A 108 14.04 -9.09 13.07
CA PRO A 108 13.90 -9.16 11.63
C PRO A 108 14.54 -10.44 11.07
N PRO A 109 14.08 -10.93 9.91
CA PRO A 109 14.84 -11.89 9.12
C PRO A 109 16.14 -11.26 8.58
N ALA A 110 17.05 -12.11 8.08
CA ALA A 110 18.18 -11.63 7.31
C ALA A 110 17.78 -11.26 5.88
N VAL A 111 18.50 -10.33 5.25
CA VAL A 111 18.40 -10.09 3.81
C VAL A 111 18.81 -11.37 3.04
N GLY A 112 18.03 -11.74 2.03
CA GLY A 112 18.12 -13.00 1.29
C GLY A 112 17.37 -14.17 1.92
N GLU A 113 16.80 -14.00 3.12
CA GLU A 113 16.01 -15.06 3.76
C GLU A 113 14.64 -15.22 3.08
N ARG A 114 14.18 -16.47 2.97
CA ARG A 114 12.84 -16.79 2.48
C ARG A 114 11.84 -16.77 3.63
N VAL A 115 10.79 -15.97 3.47
CA VAL A 115 9.70 -15.82 4.44
C VAL A 115 8.35 -16.18 3.80
N THR A 116 7.35 -16.46 4.62
CA THR A 116 5.95 -16.55 4.19
C THR A 116 5.17 -15.37 4.75
N LEU A 117 4.43 -14.69 3.89
CA LEU A 117 3.60 -13.54 4.21
C LEU A 117 2.13 -13.99 4.21
N ASP A 118 1.39 -13.65 5.27
CA ASP A 118 -0.04 -13.94 5.41
C ASP A 118 -0.81 -12.66 5.80
N VAL A 119 -1.77 -12.25 4.98
CA VAL A 119 -2.62 -11.07 5.22
C VAL A 119 -3.74 -11.40 6.21
N ASP A 120 -4.04 -10.49 7.12
CA ASP A 120 -5.26 -10.52 7.94
C ASP A 120 -6.49 -10.26 7.04
N ARG A 121 -7.15 -11.34 6.62
CA ARG A 121 -8.32 -11.30 5.74
C ARG A 121 -9.43 -10.43 6.32
N ASP A 122 -9.76 -10.60 7.60
CA ASP A 122 -10.90 -9.92 8.21
C ASP A 122 -10.66 -8.41 8.27
N TYR A 123 -9.42 -8.00 8.57
CA TYR A 123 -9.02 -6.60 8.51
C TYR A 123 -9.08 -6.03 7.09
N ARG A 124 -8.55 -6.76 6.11
CA ARG A 124 -8.60 -6.37 4.69
C ARG A 124 -10.03 -6.21 4.20
N ASP A 125 -10.90 -7.16 4.53
CA ASP A 125 -12.30 -7.16 4.10
C ASP A 125 -13.04 -5.97 4.74
N ALA A 126 -12.76 -5.68 6.01
CA ALA A 126 -13.30 -4.50 6.69
C ALA A 126 -12.88 -3.18 6.02
N LEU A 127 -11.60 -3.02 5.64
CA LEU A 127 -11.13 -1.83 4.91
C LEU A 127 -11.74 -1.72 3.51
N SER A 128 -11.78 -2.84 2.78
CA SER A 128 -12.32 -2.90 1.41
C SER A 128 -13.82 -2.55 1.38
N LEU A 129 -14.56 -3.02 2.38
CA LEU A 129 -15.98 -2.69 2.54
C LEU A 129 -16.19 -1.20 2.82
N GLN A 130 -15.38 -0.60 3.71
CA GLN A 130 -15.46 0.82 4.00
C GLN A 130 -15.16 1.67 2.76
N HIS A 131 -14.09 1.35 2.03
CA HIS A 131 -13.72 2.06 0.80
C HIS A 131 -14.83 1.98 -0.26
N THR A 132 -15.39 0.78 -0.46
CA THR A 132 -16.55 0.59 -1.35
C THR A 132 -17.76 1.41 -0.88
N GLY A 133 -18.03 1.43 0.43
CA GLY A 133 -19.12 2.18 1.03
C GLY A 133 -19.01 3.69 0.80
N VAL A 134 -17.80 4.26 0.89
CA VAL A 134 -17.54 5.68 0.60
C VAL A 134 -17.88 6.02 -0.85
N HIS A 135 -17.43 5.22 -1.82
CA HIS A 135 -17.77 5.46 -3.23
C HIS A 135 -19.27 5.35 -3.49
N LEU A 136 -19.94 4.36 -2.89
CA LEU A 136 -21.40 4.23 -3.00
C LEU A 136 -22.14 5.43 -2.39
N ALA A 137 -21.67 5.94 -1.25
CA ALA A 137 -22.24 7.12 -0.61
C ALA A 137 -22.03 8.38 -1.46
N ALA A 138 -20.84 8.57 -2.04
CA ALA A 138 -20.53 9.69 -2.93
C ALA A 138 -21.43 9.67 -4.19
N LEU A 139 -21.58 8.51 -4.83
CA LEU A 139 -22.49 8.34 -5.97
C LEU A 139 -23.94 8.63 -5.60
N ALA A 140 -24.41 8.15 -4.44
CA ALA A 140 -25.76 8.42 -3.96
C ALA A 140 -25.98 9.92 -3.66
N LEU A 141 -24.98 10.59 -3.06
CA LEU A 141 -25.00 12.01 -2.78
C LEU A 141 -25.08 12.83 -4.08
N ASN A 142 -24.20 12.53 -5.04
CA ASN A 142 -24.20 13.16 -6.36
C ASN A 142 -25.56 13.02 -7.04
N HIS A 143 -26.10 11.79 -7.08
CA HIS A 143 -27.43 11.51 -7.63
C HIS A 143 -28.55 12.33 -6.96
N CYS A 144 -28.58 12.38 -5.63
CA CYS A 144 -29.60 13.15 -4.90
C CYS A 144 -29.48 14.67 -5.14
N ALA A 145 -28.25 15.16 -5.31
CA ALA A 145 -27.95 16.56 -5.52
C ALA A 145 -28.19 17.04 -6.95
N GLY A 146 -28.16 16.12 -7.94
CA GLY A 146 -28.23 16.47 -9.36
C GLY A 146 -29.42 17.37 -9.74
N ARG A 147 -30.58 17.20 -9.09
CA ARG A 147 -31.77 18.04 -9.35
C ARG A 147 -31.61 19.53 -8.96
N PHE A 148 -30.62 19.84 -8.13
CA PHE A 148 -30.33 21.22 -7.70
C PHE A 148 -29.22 21.87 -8.54
N TRP A 149 -28.61 21.11 -9.44
CA TRP A 149 -27.52 21.58 -10.27
C TRP A 149 -28.07 22.32 -11.49
N THR A 150 -27.69 23.59 -11.67
CA THR A 150 -28.29 24.47 -12.67
C THR A 150 -27.41 24.75 -13.89
N LYS A 151 -26.16 24.26 -13.89
CA LYS A 151 -25.17 24.44 -14.97
C LYS A 151 -24.75 23.08 -15.50
N ASP A 152 -24.25 23.00 -16.72
CA ASP A 152 -23.64 21.75 -17.17
C ASP A 152 -22.42 21.42 -16.29
N PRO A 153 -22.29 20.19 -15.77
CA PRO A 153 -21.15 19.82 -14.96
C PRO A 153 -19.91 19.63 -15.85
N ASP A 154 -18.86 20.41 -15.59
CA ASP A 154 -17.55 20.24 -16.27
C ASP A 154 -16.84 18.94 -15.87
N ASP A 155 -17.21 18.35 -14.72
CA ASP A 155 -16.63 17.13 -14.15
C ASP A 155 -17.74 16.27 -13.51
N PRO A 156 -18.53 15.54 -14.31
CA PRO A 156 -19.53 14.61 -13.78
C PRO A 156 -18.88 13.37 -13.17
N ASP A 157 -19.61 12.68 -12.29
CA ASP A 157 -19.21 11.37 -11.80
C ASP A 157 -19.28 10.29 -12.90
N THR A 158 -18.90 9.06 -12.54
CA THR A 158 -18.85 7.93 -13.49
C THR A 158 -20.22 7.52 -14.04
N LEU A 159 -21.33 8.02 -13.48
CA LEU A 159 -22.69 7.83 -13.97
C LEU A 159 -23.21 9.03 -14.78
N GLY A 160 -22.39 10.06 -14.99
CA GLY A 160 -22.76 11.25 -15.73
C GLY A 160 -23.54 12.29 -14.93
N VAL A 161 -23.60 12.15 -13.60
CA VAL A 161 -24.30 13.08 -12.70
C VAL A 161 -23.31 14.15 -12.20
N PRO A 162 -23.74 15.40 -11.95
CA PRO A 162 -22.87 16.38 -11.32
C PRO A 162 -22.16 15.88 -10.06
N ASN A 163 -20.83 16.00 -10.03
CA ASN A 163 -20.00 15.50 -8.94
C ASN A 163 -19.95 16.48 -7.76
N LEU A 164 -21.05 16.55 -7.00
CA LEU A 164 -21.16 17.42 -5.83
C LEU A 164 -20.07 17.12 -4.79
N ASP A 165 -19.79 15.84 -4.51
CA ASP A 165 -18.80 15.44 -3.50
C ASP A 165 -17.45 16.13 -3.73
N LYS A 166 -16.94 16.03 -4.96
CA LYS A 166 -15.69 16.68 -5.36
C LYS A 166 -15.80 18.21 -5.40
N ALA A 167 -16.92 18.75 -5.87
CA ALA A 167 -17.12 20.20 -5.97
C ALA A 167 -17.31 20.89 -4.61
N ALA A 168 -17.81 20.17 -3.61
CA ALA A 168 -18.00 20.68 -2.25
C ALA A 168 -16.71 20.67 -1.44
N VAL A 169 -15.78 19.77 -1.77
CA VAL A 169 -14.45 19.66 -1.15
C VAL A 169 -13.44 20.43 -2.00
N THR A 170 -13.54 21.76 -2.00
CA THR A 170 -12.51 22.65 -2.56
C THR A 170 -11.69 23.26 -1.42
N ALA A 171 -10.38 23.05 -1.47
CA ALA A 171 -9.41 23.86 -0.72
C ALA A 171 -9.27 25.26 -1.32
#